data_AF-A0A0M5IZ23-F1
#
_entry.id   AF-A0A0M5IZ23-F1
#
_cell.length_a   1.000
_cell.length_b   1.000
_cell.length_c   1.000
_cell.angle_alpha   90.00
_cell.angle_beta   90.00
_cell.angle_gamma   90.00
#
_symmetry.space_group_name_H-M   'P 1'
#
loop_
_entity.id
_entity.type
_entity.pdbx_description
1 polymer ?
#
loop_
_entity_poly.entity_id
_entity_poly.type
_entity_poly.pdbx_seq_one_letter_code
_entity_poly.pdbx_strand_id
1 'polypeptide(L)'
;MDAKADVGPVVSKGFIKFMTKYGTQKYGVDVLDASLRGCRMWNNFSSKEQDEYRILDDIDIDDDVSDTCCPKKRKPACHKKPACRKKSACHRKKKPSCRRKPSCPMRRKPSCRPKKKSCRPKPRCGRKKIRCQHPGPITNNGYLNFLRVYRRKHCGLKPNDLVLKAARAWCRLPEHKKDRYRRQACKVTKNCRHKRRRVCTGKK
;
A
#
# COMPACT_ATOMS: atom_id res chain seq x y z
N MET A 1 27.52 22.26 -25.42
CA MET A 1 26.54 22.48 -24.34
C MET A 1 25.82 21.16 -24.12
N ASP A 2 26.41 20.30 -23.31
CA ASP A 2 25.92 18.93 -23.11
C ASP A 2 24.87 18.90 -22.00
N ALA A 3 23.62 18.70 -22.40
CA ALA A 3 22.51 18.50 -21.49
C ALA A 3 22.69 17.16 -20.75
N LYS A 4 23.15 17.23 -19.49
CA LYS A 4 23.09 16.09 -18.57
C LYS A 4 21.62 15.77 -18.29
N ALA A 5 21.11 14.73 -18.94
CA ALA A 5 19.80 14.17 -18.60
C ALA A 5 19.85 13.69 -17.14
N ASP A 6 18.93 14.19 -16.31
CA ASP A 6 18.67 13.69 -14.96
C ASP A 6 18.13 12.25 -15.06
N VAL A 7 19.03 11.28 -15.15
CA VAL A 7 18.71 9.87 -14.99
C VAL A 7 18.52 9.65 -13.49
N GLY A 8 17.33 9.99 -13.00
CA GLY A 8 16.88 9.48 -11.71
C GLY A 8 17.01 7.94 -11.69
N PRO A 9 17.13 7.30 -10.52
CA PRO A 9 17.29 5.84 -10.42
C PRO A 9 15.99 5.15 -10.80
N VAL A 10 15.67 5.16 -12.10
CA VAL A 10 14.70 4.29 -12.72
C VAL A 10 15.42 2.97 -12.86
N VAL A 11 15.21 2.09 -11.88
CA VAL A 11 15.61 0.70 -12.01
C VAL A 11 14.90 0.18 -13.27
N SER A 12 15.66 0.05 -14.36
CA SER A 12 15.09 -0.23 -15.66
C SER A 12 14.40 -1.60 -15.61
N LYS A 13 13.25 -1.75 -16.27
CA LYS A 13 12.51 -3.03 -16.28
C LYS A 13 13.41 -4.21 -16.70
N GLY A 14 14.31 -3.96 -17.66
CA GLY A 14 15.32 -4.93 -18.11
C GLY A 14 16.25 -5.41 -16.99
N PHE A 15 16.68 -4.54 -16.07
CA PHE A 15 17.51 -4.93 -14.94
C PHE A 15 16.80 -5.95 -14.02
N ILE A 16 15.53 -5.71 -13.70
CA ILE A 16 14.76 -6.62 -12.85
C ILE A 16 14.59 -8.00 -13.51
N LYS A 17 14.38 -8.02 -14.84
CA LYS A 17 14.27 -9.27 -15.62
C LYS A 17 15.57 -10.04 -15.63
N PHE A 18 16.68 -9.36 -15.89
CA PHE A 18 18.02 -9.94 -15.79
C PHE A 18 18.26 -10.53 -14.39
N MET A 19 17.96 -9.79 -13.32
CA MET A 19 18.14 -10.28 -11.94
C MET A 19 17.29 -11.51 -11.64
N THR A 20 16.08 -11.59 -12.22
CA THR A 20 15.21 -12.77 -12.08
C THR A 20 15.83 -13.99 -12.77
N LYS A 21 16.27 -13.85 -14.03
CA LYS A 21 16.94 -14.94 -14.78
C LYS A 21 18.25 -15.37 -14.10
N TYR A 22 19.06 -14.41 -13.67
CA TYR A 22 20.32 -14.65 -12.99
C TYR A 22 20.13 -15.45 -11.69
N GLY A 23 19.11 -15.10 -10.89
CA GLY A 23 18.75 -15.83 -9.68
C GLY A 23 18.36 -17.29 -9.94
N THR A 24 17.65 -17.57 -11.05
CA THR A 24 17.25 -18.95 -11.40
C THR A 24 18.41 -19.83 -11.87
N GLN A 25 19.49 -19.28 -12.43
CA GLN A 25 20.61 -20.08 -12.92
C GLN A 25 21.61 -20.47 -11.81
N LYS A 26 21.57 -19.80 -10.66
CA LYS A 26 22.54 -19.98 -9.56
C LYS A 26 21.87 -20.45 -8.28
N TYR A 27 21.24 -21.62 -8.32
CA TYR A 27 20.75 -22.27 -7.10
C TYR A 27 21.91 -22.55 -6.14
N GLY A 28 21.77 -22.13 -4.88
CA GLY A 28 22.75 -22.37 -3.81
C GLY A 28 23.68 -21.20 -3.48
N VAL A 29 23.64 -20.10 -4.22
CA VAL A 29 24.37 -18.87 -3.87
C VAL A 29 23.51 -18.01 -2.94
N ASP A 30 24.12 -17.40 -1.92
CA ASP A 30 23.43 -16.47 -1.02
C ASP A 30 22.77 -15.32 -1.81
N VAL A 31 21.54 -14.96 -1.44
CA VAL A 31 20.73 -13.98 -2.17
C VAL A 31 21.43 -12.63 -2.26
N LEU A 32 22.18 -12.25 -1.22
CA LEU A 32 22.93 -10.99 -1.21
C LEU A 32 24.12 -11.04 -2.17
N ASP A 33 24.87 -12.15 -2.17
CA ASP A 33 26.01 -12.32 -3.10
C ASP A 33 25.54 -12.39 -4.56
N ALA A 34 24.46 -13.12 -4.83
CA ALA A 34 23.82 -13.16 -6.15
C ALA A 34 23.37 -11.76 -6.61
N SER A 35 22.83 -10.95 -5.68
CA SER A 35 22.44 -9.57 -5.98
C SER A 35 23.63 -8.69 -6.35
N LEU A 36 24.72 -8.77 -5.58
CA LEU A 36 25.92 -7.97 -5.82
C LEU A 36 26.62 -8.35 -7.13
N ARG A 37 26.75 -9.65 -7.41
CA ARG A 37 27.34 -10.14 -8.67
C ARG A 37 26.47 -9.79 -9.87
N GLY A 38 25.15 -9.95 -9.75
CA GLY A 38 24.20 -9.55 -10.77
C GLY A 38 24.31 -8.06 -11.12
N CYS A 39 24.33 -7.18 -10.11
CA CYS A 39 24.52 -5.74 -10.34
C CYS A 39 25.82 -5.41 -11.10
N ARG A 40 26.93 -6.06 -10.74
CA ARG A 40 28.21 -5.84 -11.42
C ARG A 40 28.18 -6.33 -12.87
N MET A 41 27.59 -7.50 -13.11
CA MET A 41 27.44 -8.03 -14.47
C MET A 41 26.56 -7.13 -15.33
N TRP A 42 25.43 -6.65 -14.80
CA TRP A 42 24.55 -5.74 -15.52
C TRP A 42 25.26 -4.45 -15.96
N ASN A 43 26.08 -3.87 -15.08
CA ASN A 43 26.85 -2.67 -15.40
C ASN A 43 27.95 -2.91 -16.45
N ASN A 44 28.36 -4.17 -16.65
CA ASN A 44 29.35 -4.55 -17.66
C ASN A 44 28.71 -4.85 -19.03
N PHE A 45 27.37 -4.96 -19.13
CA PHE A 45 26.69 -5.14 -20.40
C PHE A 45 26.71 -3.86 -21.23
N SER A 46 26.92 -4.03 -22.53
CA SER A 46 26.73 -2.98 -23.52
C SER A 46 25.28 -2.52 -23.57
N SER A 47 25.03 -1.31 -24.07
CA SER A 47 23.66 -0.79 -24.23
C SER A 47 22.79 -1.71 -25.09
N LYS A 48 23.37 -2.38 -26.10
CA LYS A 48 22.65 -3.30 -26.99
C LYS A 48 22.16 -4.53 -26.22
N GLU A 49 23.01 -5.15 -25.41
CA GLU A 49 22.63 -6.29 -24.56
C GLU A 49 21.59 -5.89 -23.51
N GLN A 50 21.70 -4.69 -22.92
CA GLN A 50 20.71 -4.20 -21.98
C GLN A 50 19.33 -4.00 -22.64
N ASP A 51 19.28 -3.60 -23.92
CA ASP A 51 18.03 -3.41 -24.66
C ASP A 51 17.36 -4.74 -25.04
N GLU A 52 18.11 -5.82 -25.27
CA GLU A 52 17.51 -7.16 -25.46
C GLU A 52 16.65 -7.57 -24.26
N TYR A 53 17.13 -7.33 -23.04
CA TYR A 53 16.38 -7.59 -21.81
C TYR A 53 15.17 -6.65 -21.63
N ARG A 54 15.10 -5.52 -22.36
CA ARG A 54 13.93 -4.63 -22.36
C ARG A 54 12.85 -5.08 -23.35
N ILE A 55 13.22 -5.74 -24.45
CA ILE A 55 12.31 -6.09 -25.55
C ILE A 55 11.62 -7.45 -25.34
N LEU A 56 12.23 -8.37 -24.59
CA LEU A 56 11.71 -9.73 -24.36
C LEU A 56 10.30 -9.84 -23.70
N ASP A 57 9.58 -8.74 -23.46
CA ASP A 57 8.25 -8.73 -22.81
C ASP A 57 7.08 -8.84 -23.80
N ASP A 58 7.29 -8.65 -25.11
CA ASP A 58 6.18 -8.62 -26.07
C ASP A 58 5.85 -9.98 -26.70
N ILE A 59 6.64 -11.03 -26.44
CA ILE A 59 6.57 -12.25 -27.26
C ILE A 59 5.84 -13.43 -26.62
N ASP A 60 5.83 -13.66 -25.30
CA ASP A 60 5.18 -14.88 -24.76
C ASP A 60 4.64 -14.73 -23.33
N ILE A 61 3.46 -14.12 -23.20
CA ILE A 61 2.52 -14.44 -22.12
C ILE A 61 1.13 -14.63 -22.75
N ASP A 62 1.04 -15.62 -23.64
CA ASP A 62 -0.22 -16.28 -24.02
C ASP A 62 -0.45 -17.54 -23.15
N ASP A 63 0.03 -17.53 -21.89
CA ASP A 63 -0.31 -18.55 -20.91
C ASP A 63 -1.69 -18.25 -20.34
N ASP A 64 -2.70 -18.81 -21.01
CA ASP A 64 -3.78 -19.64 -20.47
C ASP A 64 -3.96 -19.66 -18.93
N VAL A 65 -4.13 -18.49 -18.31
CA VAL A 65 -4.79 -18.37 -17.01
C VAL A 65 -6.27 -18.57 -17.27
N SER A 66 -6.65 -19.84 -17.44
CA SER A 66 -8.02 -20.31 -17.34
C SER A 66 -8.59 -19.87 -15.99
N ASP A 67 -9.47 -18.87 -16.07
CA ASP A 67 -10.11 -18.13 -15.00
C ASP A 67 -11.24 -19.00 -14.35
N THR A 68 -10.92 -20.24 -13.94
CA THR A 68 -11.88 -21.28 -13.52
C THR A 68 -12.13 -21.37 -12.01
N CYS A 69 -12.06 -20.26 -11.26
CA CYS A 69 -12.39 -20.33 -9.82
C CYS A 69 -13.10 -19.13 -9.19
N CYS A 70 -13.73 -18.25 -9.98
CA CYS A 70 -14.79 -17.38 -9.43
C CYS A 70 -15.82 -17.06 -10.51
N PRO A 71 -17.07 -17.57 -10.44
CA PRO A 71 -18.14 -17.04 -11.26
C PRO A 71 -18.28 -15.55 -10.92
N LYS A 72 -17.84 -14.69 -11.86
CA LYS A 72 -18.02 -13.25 -11.81
C LYS A 72 -19.53 -13.03 -11.75
N LYS A 73 -20.08 -12.82 -10.54
CA LYS A 73 -21.44 -12.33 -10.36
C LYS A 73 -21.56 -11.06 -11.17
N ARG A 74 -22.28 -11.14 -12.30
CA ARG A 74 -22.64 -10.02 -13.15
C ARG A 74 -23.20 -8.94 -12.23
N LYS A 75 -22.49 -7.80 -12.14
CA LYS A 75 -23.03 -6.63 -11.45
C LYS A 75 -24.33 -6.27 -12.16
N PRO A 76 -25.44 -5.99 -11.45
CA PRO A 76 -26.64 -5.48 -12.09
C PRO A 76 -26.26 -4.22 -12.87
N ALA A 77 -26.74 -4.14 -14.11
CA ALA A 77 -26.52 -3.03 -15.01
C ALA A 77 -26.79 -1.72 -14.25
N CYS A 78 -25.73 -0.97 -13.95
CA CYS A 78 -25.93 0.40 -13.52
C CYS A 78 -26.51 1.12 -14.74
N HIS A 79 -27.73 1.63 -14.60
CA HIS A 79 -28.32 2.52 -15.58
C HIS A 79 -27.28 3.59 -15.93
N LYS A 80 -26.89 3.60 -17.21
CA LYS A 80 -26.03 4.63 -17.80
C LYS A 80 -26.64 5.97 -17.40
N LYS A 81 -26.03 6.65 -16.43
CA LYS A 81 -26.36 8.04 -16.18
C LYS A 81 -26.10 8.81 -17.48
N PRO A 82 -27.02 9.69 -17.92
CA PRO A 82 -26.83 10.44 -19.14
C PRO A 82 -25.48 11.16 -19.09
N ALA A 83 -24.78 11.08 -20.22
CA ALA A 83 -23.47 11.67 -20.43
C ALA A 83 -23.41 13.07 -19.82
N CYS A 84 -22.53 13.25 -18.84
CA CYS A 84 -22.21 14.55 -18.30
C CYS A 84 -21.63 15.35 -19.47
N ARG A 85 -22.44 16.30 -19.99
CA ARG A 85 -22.10 17.16 -21.11
C ARG A 85 -20.68 17.70 -20.92
N LYS A 86 -19.86 17.57 -21.95
CA LYS A 86 -18.56 18.22 -22.10
C LYS A 86 -18.72 19.68 -21.66
N LYS A 87 -18.24 20.02 -20.46
CA LYS A 87 -18.11 21.41 -20.06
C LYS A 87 -17.01 21.97 -20.95
N SER A 88 -17.45 22.83 -21.87
CA SER A 88 -16.64 23.73 -22.66
C SER A 88 -15.55 24.36 -21.79
N ALA A 89 -14.39 24.57 -22.42
CA ALA A 89 -13.22 25.21 -21.86
C ALA A 89 -13.61 26.38 -20.95
N CYS A 90 -13.55 26.15 -19.64
CA CYS A 90 -13.63 27.21 -18.67
C CYS A 90 -12.34 28.02 -18.80
N HIS A 91 -12.44 29.16 -19.50
CA HIS A 91 -11.49 30.25 -19.42
C HIS A 91 -11.06 30.39 -17.96
N ARG A 92 -9.75 30.25 -17.71
CA ARG A 92 -9.12 30.56 -16.43
C ARG A 92 -9.38 32.03 -16.14
N LYS A 93 -10.53 32.36 -15.54
CA LYS A 93 -10.75 33.66 -14.93
C LYS A 93 -9.64 33.83 -13.91
N LYS A 94 -8.76 34.81 -14.16
CA LYS A 94 -7.73 35.25 -13.21
C LYS A 94 -8.43 35.41 -11.87
N LYS A 95 -7.97 34.68 -10.85
CA LYS A 95 -8.52 34.77 -9.50
C LYS A 95 -8.51 36.25 -9.10
N PRO A 96 -9.61 36.82 -8.57
CA PRO A 96 -9.58 38.16 -8.00
C PRO A 96 -8.48 38.18 -6.94
N SER A 97 -7.68 39.24 -6.96
CA SER A 97 -6.57 39.41 -6.02
C SER A 97 -7.11 39.19 -4.61
N CYS A 98 -6.63 38.13 -3.97
CA CYS A 98 -6.92 37.88 -2.57
C CYS A 98 -6.43 39.12 -1.82
N ARG A 99 -7.36 39.89 -1.23
CA ARG A 99 -7.02 40.90 -0.22
C ARG A 99 -6.03 40.25 0.73
N ARG A 100 -4.83 40.83 0.82
CA ARG A 100 -3.72 40.38 1.65
C ARG A 100 -4.25 40.19 3.06
N LYS A 101 -4.47 38.93 3.46
CA LYS A 101 -4.69 38.60 4.87
C LYS A 101 -3.43 39.01 5.63
N PRO A 102 -3.55 39.60 6.83
CA PRO A 102 -2.39 39.85 7.69
C PRO A 102 -1.64 38.54 7.87
N SER A 103 -0.32 38.63 7.70
CA SER A 103 0.69 37.58 7.85
C SER A 103 0.19 36.29 8.50
N CYS A 104 -0.08 35.27 7.68
CA CYS A 104 -0.09 33.91 8.18
C CYS A 104 1.24 33.70 8.93
N PRO A 105 1.23 33.28 10.22
CA PRO A 105 2.45 33.10 10.98
C PRO A 105 3.32 32.15 10.18
N MET A 106 4.52 32.64 9.80
CA MET A 106 5.45 31.90 8.97
C MET A 106 5.56 30.49 9.53
N ARG A 107 5.35 29.51 8.65
CA ARG A 107 5.56 28.09 8.92
C ARG A 107 7.01 27.97 9.38
N ARG A 108 7.22 28.04 10.70
CA ARG A 108 8.55 28.08 11.31
C ARG A 108 9.33 26.91 10.73
N LYS A 109 10.45 27.21 10.06
CA LYS A 109 11.47 26.21 9.72
C LYS A 109 11.64 25.34 10.97
N PRO A 110 11.69 24.00 10.86
CA PRO A 110 11.85 23.14 12.02
C PRO A 110 13.13 23.56 12.72
N SER A 111 12.98 24.38 13.76
CA SER A 111 14.07 24.93 14.54
C SER A 111 14.84 23.74 15.06
N CYS A 112 16.12 23.70 14.72
CA CYS A 112 17.18 22.89 15.29
C CYS A 112 16.69 22.21 16.57
N ARG A 113 16.21 20.96 16.47
CA ARG A 113 15.93 20.18 17.68
C ARG A 113 17.28 20.11 18.41
N PRO A 114 17.40 20.64 19.64
CA PRO A 114 18.67 20.57 20.36
C PRO A 114 19.09 19.10 20.40
N LYS A 115 20.34 18.84 19.96
CA LYS A 115 20.96 17.52 20.04
C LYS A 115 20.76 17.05 21.49
N LYS A 116 19.86 16.08 21.70
CA LYS A 116 19.60 15.53 23.03
C LYS A 116 20.94 15.01 23.55
N LYS A 117 21.48 15.70 24.57
CA LYS A 117 22.63 15.24 25.35
C LYS A 117 22.41 13.77 25.67
N SER A 118 23.43 12.96 25.35
CA SER A 118 23.46 11.51 25.45
C SER A 118 22.66 11.01 26.66
N CYS A 119 21.45 10.53 26.44
CA CYS A 119 20.72 9.83 27.48
C CYS A 119 21.56 8.62 27.85
N ARG A 120 22.05 8.58 29.08
CA ARG A 120 22.77 7.43 29.66
C ARG A 120 22.07 6.12 29.25
N PRO A 121 22.80 5.07 28.86
CA PRO A 121 22.21 3.80 28.44
C PRO A 121 21.31 3.32 29.58
N LYS A 122 19.99 3.28 29.33
CA LYS A 122 19.04 2.78 30.32
C LYS A 122 19.42 1.33 30.64
N PRO A 123 19.44 0.94 31.93
CA PRO A 123 19.75 -0.43 32.33
C PRO A 123 18.87 -1.39 31.52
N ARG A 124 19.47 -2.48 31.06
CA ARG A 124 18.83 -3.51 30.23
C ARG A 124 17.65 -4.11 31.01
N CYS A 125 16.50 -3.43 30.92
CA CYS A 125 15.29 -3.85 31.59
C CYS A 125 14.95 -5.26 31.12
N GLY A 126 14.85 -6.17 32.10
CA GLY A 126 14.69 -7.60 31.89
C GLY A 126 13.59 -7.90 30.86
N ARG A 127 13.77 -9.03 30.14
CA ARG A 127 12.92 -9.48 29.03
C ARG A 127 11.44 -9.21 29.34
N LYS A 128 10.91 -8.12 28.79
CA LYS A 128 9.51 -7.74 29.01
C LYS A 128 8.67 -8.88 28.44
N LYS A 129 7.90 -9.55 29.31
CA LYS A 129 6.89 -10.52 28.88
C LYS A 129 6.10 -9.89 27.73
N ILE A 130 6.08 -10.55 26.58
CA ILE A 130 5.43 -10.04 25.37
C ILE A 130 3.94 -9.90 25.70
N ARG A 131 3.51 -8.68 26.02
CA ARG A 131 2.10 -8.40 26.28
C ARG A 131 1.36 -8.53 24.95
N CYS A 132 0.24 -9.24 24.97
CA CYS A 132 -0.70 -9.24 23.86
C CYS A 132 -0.98 -7.80 23.41
N GLN A 133 -0.79 -7.49 22.13
CA GLN A 133 -1.11 -6.16 21.62
C GLN A 133 -2.61 -5.89 21.82
N HIS A 134 -2.94 -4.71 22.33
CA HIS A 134 -4.34 -4.33 22.53
C HIS A 134 -5.04 -4.27 21.15
N PRO A 135 -6.11 -5.04 20.92
CA PRO A 135 -6.84 -4.96 19.66
C PRO A 135 -7.47 -3.57 19.51
N GLY A 136 -6.98 -2.78 18.53
CA GLY A 136 -7.54 -1.46 18.18
C GLY A 136 -9.02 -1.52 17.84
N PRO A 137 -9.77 -0.40 17.73
CA PRO A 137 -11.23 -0.35 17.73
C PRO A 137 -11.93 -1.20 16.66
N ILE A 138 -13.22 -1.51 16.85
CA ILE A 138 -14.04 -2.18 15.83
C ILE A 138 -14.15 -1.27 14.60
N THR A 139 -13.87 -1.80 13.42
CA THR A 139 -13.87 -1.03 12.17
C THR A 139 -15.02 -1.47 11.25
N ASN A 140 -15.22 -0.72 10.17
CA ASN A 140 -16.15 -1.09 9.09
C ASN A 140 -15.60 -2.17 8.13
N ASN A 141 -14.53 -2.88 8.49
CA ASN A 141 -14.01 -3.96 7.66
C ASN A 141 -14.11 -5.29 8.41
N GLY A 142 -14.86 -6.24 7.83
CA GLY A 142 -15.05 -7.57 8.42
C GLY A 142 -13.72 -8.32 8.63
N TYR A 143 -12.78 -8.21 7.68
CA TYR A 143 -11.47 -8.83 7.80
C TYR A 143 -10.66 -8.25 8.97
N LEU A 144 -10.64 -6.92 9.13
CA LEU A 144 -9.93 -6.28 10.25
C LEU A 144 -10.55 -6.64 11.61
N ASN A 145 -11.88 -6.81 11.66
CA ASN A 145 -12.56 -7.28 12.87
C ASN A 145 -12.22 -8.75 13.20
N PHE A 146 -12.05 -9.60 12.20
CA PHE A 146 -11.49 -10.95 12.39
C PHE A 146 -10.04 -10.90 12.88
N LEU A 147 -9.22 -10.04 12.27
CA LEU A 147 -7.81 -9.90 12.63
C LEU A 147 -7.63 -9.43 14.09
N ARG A 148 -8.55 -8.62 14.63
CA ARG A 148 -8.64 -8.32 16.08
C ARG A 148 -8.81 -9.57 16.94
N VAL A 149 -9.73 -10.47 16.58
CA VAL A 149 -9.97 -11.72 17.32
C VAL A 149 -8.76 -12.64 17.17
N TYR A 150 -8.19 -12.71 15.97
CA TYR A 150 -7.03 -13.53 15.68
C TYR A 150 -5.81 -13.12 16.50
N ARG A 151 -5.55 -11.81 16.63
CA ARG A 151 -4.46 -11.24 17.47
C ARG A 151 -4.58 -11.61 18.95
N ARG A 152 -5.80 -11.65 19.48
CA ARG A 152 -6.04 -12.05 20.88
C ARG A 152 -5.73 -13.52 21.13
N LYS A 153 -5.99 -14.39 20.14
CA LYS A 153 -5.74 -15.83 20.25
C LYS A 153 -4.27 -16.19 20.01
N HIS A 154 -3.56 -15.41 19.20
CA HIS A 154 -2.18 -15.70 18.78
C HIS A 154 -1.23 -14.58 19.22
N CYS A 155 -1.15 -14.36 20.52
CA CYS A 155 -0.15 -13.46 21.08
C CYS A 155 1.26 -14.05 20.93
N GLY A 156 2.28 -13.20 20.79
CA GLY A 156 3.68 -13.64 20.67
C GLY A 156 4.17 -13.83 19.23
N LEU A 157 3.29 -13.88 18.24
CA LEU A 157 3.70 -13.88 16.83
C LEU A 157 4.24 -12.50 16.41
N LYS A 158 5.24 -12.52 15.52
CA LYS A 158 5.68 -11.31 14.83
C LYS A 158 4.51 -10.72 14.03
N PRO A 159 4.37 -9.38 13.94
CA PRO A 159 3.27 -8.75 13.23
C PRO A 159 3.06 -9.25 11.79
N ASN A 160 4.15 -9.47 11.04
CA ASN A 160 4.09 -9.95 9.66
C ASN A 160 3.52 -11.38 9.59
N ASP A 161 4.07 -12.30 10.38
CA ASP A 161 3.61 -13.70 10.44
C ASP A 161 2.15 -13.79 10.88
N LEU A 162 1.76 -12.94 11.82
CA LEU A 162 0.39 -12.86 12.31
C LEU A 162 -0.56 -12.46 11.18
N VAL A 163 -0.22 -11.44 10.39
CA VAL A 163 -1.06 -10.99 9.26
C VAL A 163 -1.14 -12.07 8.19
N LEU A 164 -0.03 -12.72 7.85
CA LEU A 164 0.00 -13.78 6.84
C LEU A 164 -0.84 -15.00 7.26
N LYS A 165 -0.67 -15.47 8.51
CA LYS A 165 -1.46 -16.59 9.05
C LYS A 165 -2.94 -16.21 9.20
N ALA A 166 -3.25 -14.98 9.60
CA ALA A 166 -4.62 -14.49 9.66
C ALA A 166 -5.28 -14.45 8.28
N ALA A 167 -4.57 -13.99 7.24
CA ALA A 167 -5.08 -13.97 5.87
C ALA A 167 -5.43 -15.39 5.39
N ARG A 168 -4.52 -16.36 5.58
CA ARG A 168 -4.78 -17.78 5.26
C ARG A 168 -5.98 -18.34 6.02
N ALA A 169 -6.04 -18.08 7.33
CA ALA A 169 -7.16 -18.51 8.17
C ALA A 169 -8.49 -17.86 7.75
N TRP A 170 -8.47 -16.61 7.30
CA TRP A 170 -9.65 -15.93 6.78
C TRP A 170 -10.12 -16.57 5.47
N CYS A 171 -9.23 -16.88 4.54
CA CYS A 171 -9.59 -17.54 3.29
C CYS A 171 -10.28 -18.90 3.55
N ARG A 172 -9.73 -19.70 4.48
CA ARG A 172 -10.28 -21.01 4.89
C ARG A 172 -11.56 -20.93 5.72
N LEU A 173 -11.92 -19.74 6.23
CA LEU A 173 -13.08 -19.57 7.10
C LEU A 173 -14.38 -19.72 6.26
N PRO A 174 -15.36 -20.56 6.69
CA PRO A 174 -16.60 -20.71 5.95
C PRO A 174 -17.43 -19.43 5.99
N GLU A 175 -18.27 -19.27 4.97
CA GLU A 175 -18.98 -18.01 4.68
C GLU A 175 -19.89 -17.56 5.83
N HIS A 176 -20.57 -18.50 6.51
CA HIS A 176 -21.43 -18.20 7.66
C HIS A 176 -20.64 -17.60 8.84
N LYS A 177 -19.38 -18.00 9.05
CA LYS A 177 -18.50 -17.42 10.08
C LYS A 177 -17.97 -16.05 9.65
N LYS A 178 -17.70 -15.84 8.36
CA LYS A 178 -17.36 -14.52 7.80
C LYS A 178 -18.50 -13.52 7.99
N ASP A 179 -19.75 -13.98 7.88
CA ASP A 179 -20.94 -13.12 7.99
C ASP A 179 -21.06 -12.43 9.36
N ARG A 180 -20.69 -13.11 10.44
CA ARG A 180 -20.61 -12.51 11.79
C ARG A 180 -19.77 -11.22 11.80
N TYR A 181 -18.62 -11.24 11.15
CA TYR A 181 -17.71 -10.08 11.10
C TYR A 181 -18.20 -9.00 10.13
N ARG A 182 -18.88 -9.37 9.05
CA ARG A 182 -19.57 -8.43 8.16
C ARG A 182 -20.68 -7.68 8.89
N ARG A 183 -21.51 -8.38 9.68
CA ARG A 183 -22.55 -7.74 10.50
C ARG A 183 -21.95 -6.74 11.50
N GLN A 184 -20.80 -7.06 12.10
CA GLN A 184 -20.09 -6.11 12.97
C GLN A 184 -19.65 -4.84 12.22
N ALA A 185 -19.09 -4.99 11.02
CA ALA A 185 -18.73 -3.85 10.17
C ALA A 185 -19.95 -2.99 9.81
N CYS A 186 -21.07 -3.62 9.42
CA CYS A 186 -22.32 -2.92 9.09
C CYS A 186 -22.91 -2.14 10.28
N LYS A 187 -22.72 -2.61 11.54
CA LYS A 187 -23.19 -1.88 12.72
C LYS A 187 -22.44 -0.54 12.89
N VAL A 188 -21.14 -0.52 12.60
CA VAL A 188 -20.32 0.71 12.70
C VAL A 188 -20.79 1.77 11.71
N THR A 189 -21.12 1.40 10.47
CA THR A 189 -21.57 2.36 9.45
C THR A 189 -22.96 2.92 9.73
N LYS A 190 -23.90 2.08 10.18
CA LYS A 190 -25.26 2.53 10.51
C LYS A 190 -25.25 3.58 11.62
N ASN A 191 -24.38 3.42 12.62
CA ASN A 191 -24.22 4.39 13.70
C ASN A 191 -23.58 5.70 13.23
N CYS A 192 -22.60 5.65 12.33
CA CYS A 192 -21.97 6.86 11.78
C CYS A 192 -22.93 7.67 10.89
N ARG A 193 -23.80 6.98 10.12
CA ARG A 193 -24.77 7.65 9.23
C ARG A 193 -25.86 8.38 10.01
N HIS A 194 -26.32 7.82 11.14
CA HIS A 194 -27.28 8.48 12.02
C HIS A 194 -26.70 9.72 12.73
N LYS A 195 -25.44 9.65 13.20
CA LYS A 195 -24.80 10.81 13.85
C LYS A 195 -24.58 11.98 12.89
N ARG A 196 -24.24 11.74 11.62
CA ARG A 196 -24.08 12.81 10.62
C ARG A 196 -25.39 13.47 10.21
N ARG A 197 -26.53 12.77 10.30
CA ARG A 197 -27.84 13.36 9.97
C ARG A 197 -28.36 14.35 11.02
N ARG A 198 -27.90 14.28 12.28
CA ARG A 198 -28.33 15.21 13.34
C ARG A 198 -27.72 16.61 13.24
N VAL A 199 -26.73 16.83 12.36
CA VAL A 199 -26.03 18.13 12.23
C VAL A 199 -26.72 19.06 11.21
N CYS A 200 -27.75 18.59 10.50
CA CYS A 200 -28.40 19.36 9.42
C CYS A 200 -29.90 19.62 9.64
N THR A 201 -30.40 19.63 10.88
CA THR A 201 -31.72 20.20 11.18
C THR A 201 -31.55 21.64 11.66
N GLY A 202 -30.93 22.47 10.84
CA GLY A 202 -31.05 23.92 10.94
C GLY A 202 -32.38 24.32 10.33
N LYS A 203 -33.46 24.24 11.13
CA LYS A 203 -34.65 25.04 10.85
C LYS A 203 -34.24 26.51 11.03
N LYS A 204 -34.32 27.29 9.96
CA LYS A 204 -34.53 28.74 10.01
C LYS A 204 -35.88 28.99 9.38
#